data_AF-A0A2V5HR50-F1
#
_entry.id   AF-A0A2V5HR50-F1
#
_cell.length_a   1.000
_cell.length_b   1.000
_cell.length_c   1.000
_cell.angle_alpha   90.00
_cell.angle_beta   90.00
_cell.angle_gamma   90.00
#
_symmetry.space_group_name_H-M   'P 1'
#
loop_
_entity.id
_entity.type
_entity.pdbx_description
1 polymer ?
#
loop_
_entity_poly.entity_id
_entity_poly.type
_entity_poly.pdbx_seq_one_letter_code
_entity_poly.pdbx_strand_id
1 'polypeptide(L)'
;CFPGDALAAICQVLAQEYSVRGGGVPDLLVWRRKGQFGEVMFVEVKSENDRLSDTQRLWIHVLSGAGVRVELCNAVAREVRVAGS
;
A
#
# COMPACT_ATOMS: atom_id res chain seq x y z
N CYS A 1 -1.67 4.00 -16.79
CA CYS A 1 -1.22 2.99 -15.80
C CYS A 1 -2.06 3.07 -14.53
N PHE A 2 -2.20 4.26 -13.94
CA PHE A 2 -3.12 4.50 -12.83
C PHE A 2 -4.49 4.94 -13.38
N PRO A 3 -5.63 4.38 -12.94
CA PRO A 3 -6.95 4.90 -13.31
C PRO A 3 -7.12 6.33 -12.80
N GLY A 4 -7.59 7.25 -13.64
CA GLY A 4 -7.70 8.68 -13.27
C GLY A 4 -8.53 8.90 -12.01
N ASP A 5 -9.66 8.20 -11.91
CA ASP A 5 -10.58 8.29 -10.77
C ASP A 5 -9.94 7.83 -9.46
N ALA A 6 -9.15 6.76 -9.53
CA ALA A 6 -8.43 6.23 -8.39
C ALA A 6 -7.36 7.21 -7.89
N LEU A 7 -6.65 7.88 -8.81
CA LEU A 7 -5.66 8.90 -8.44
C LEU A 7 -6.35 10.13 -7.83
N ALA A 8 -7.48 10.56 -8.41
CA ALA A 8 -8.28 11.66 -7.88
C ALA A 8 -8.76 11.38 -6.45
N ALA A 9 -9.23 10.16 -6.17
CA ALA A 9 -9.64 9.75 -4.83
C ALA A 9 -8.48 9.79 -3.82
N ILE A 10 -7.28 9.33 -4.19
CA ILE A 10 -6.08 9.42 -3.34
C ILE A 10 -5.73 10.89 -3.08
N CYS A 11 -5.69 11.73 -4.12
CA CYS A 11 -5.40 13.15 -3.98
C CYS A 11 -6.42 13.86 -3.09
N GLN A 12 -7.71 13.50 -3.21
CA GLN A 12 -8.76 14.04 -2.37
C GLN A 12 -8.56 13.67 -0.89
N VAL A 13 -8.23 12.41 -0.60
CA VAL A 13 -7.95 11.96 0.78
C VAL A 13 -6.72 12.64 1.36
N LEU A 14 -5.66 12.78 0.56
CA LEU A 14 -4.46 13.53 0.95
C LEU A 14 -4.77 15.00 1.20
N ALA A 15 -5.63 15.62 0.38
CA ALA A 15 -6.00 17.04 0.52
C ALA A 15 -6.92 17.30 1.72
N GLN A 16 -7.81 16.36 2.07
CA GLN A 16 -8.76 16.52 3.17
C GLN A 16 -8.10 16.42 4.54
N GLU A 17 -7.10 15.55 4.72
CA GLU A 17 -6.51 15.28 6.04
C GLU A 17 -4.99 14.98 5.98
N TYR A 18 -4.23 15.80 5.26
CA TYR A 18 -2.78 15.61 5.06
C TYR A 18 -1.98 15.41 6.37
N SER A 19 -2.35 16.12 7.45
CA SER A 19 -1.64 16.09 8.74
C SER A 19 -1.85 14.79 9.52
N VAL A 20 -2.98 14.09 9.32
CA VAL A 20 -3.31 12.82 10.01
C VAL A 20 -3.04 11.62 9.11
N ARG A 21 -3.09 11.80 7.78
CA ARG A 21 -2.98 10.74 6.77
C ARG A 21 -1.62 10.67 6.08
N GLY A 22 -0.68 11.56 6.40
CA GLY A 22 0.66 11.56 5.81
C GLY A 22 1.48 10.29 6.07
N GLY A 23 1.13 9.49 7.09
CA GLY A 23 1.76 8.21 7.42
C GLY A 23 0.81 7.02 7.25
N GLY A 24 1.37 5.83 6.96
CA GLY A 24 0.62 4.57 6.87
C GLY A 24 0.11 4.21 5.48
N VAL A 25 0.54 4.92 4.43
CA VAL A 25 0.36 4.46 3.04
C VAL A 25 1.09 3.10 2.88
N PRO A 26 0.53 2.15 2.10
CA PRO A 26 1.17 0.84 1.92
C PRO A 26 2.60 0.94 1.40
N ASP A 27 3.48 0.06 1.90
CA ASP A 27 4.92 0.08 1.64
C ASP A 27 5.31 0.10 0.16
N LEU A 28 4.62 -0.66 -0.68
CA LEU A 28 4.95 -0.83 -2.08
C LEU A 28 3.81 -0.39 -3.00
N LEU A 29 4.20 0.23 -4.11
CA LEU A 29 3.35 0.46 -5.27
C LEU A 29 3.89 -0.37 -6.45
N VAL A 30 3.15 -1.41 -6.84
CA VAL A 30 3.52 -2.28 -7.95
C VAL A 30 2.63 -1.95 -9.15
N TRP A 31 3.23 -1.89 -10.34
CA TRP A 31 2.48 -1.67 -11.57
C TRP A 31 2.85 -2.71 -12.63
N ARG A 32 1.86 -3.06 -13.45
CA ARG A 32 2.04 -3.92 -14.62
C ARG A 32 1.60 -3.15 -15.86
N ARG A 33 2.48 -3.07 -16.87
CA ARG A 33 2.12 -2.51 -18.19
C ARG A 33 1.58 -3.62 -19.08
N LYS A 34 0.46 -3.37 -19.75
CA LYS A 34 -0.15 -4.25 -20.75
C LYS A 34 -0.57 -3.42 -21.96
N GLY A 35 0.41 -3.12 -22.83
CA GLY A 35 0.22 -2.23 -23.98
C GLY A 35 -0.06 -0.79 -23.55
N GLN A 36 -1.17 -0.22 -24.03
CA GLN A 36 -1.66 1.12 -23.64
C GLN A 36 -2.34 1.13 -22.26
N PHE A 37 -2.75 -0.03 -21.76
CA PHE A 37 -3.37 -0.18 -20.45
C PHE A 37 -2.30 -0.55 -19.41
N GLY A 38 -2.56 -0.21 -18.16
CA GLY A 38 -1.72 -0.62 -17.05
C GLY A 38 -2.57 -0.86 -15.82
N GLU A 39 -2.07 -1.72 -14.96
CA GLU A 39 -2.67 -2.04 -13.67
C GLU A 39 -1.73 -1.59 -12.56
N VAL A 40 -2.32 -1.20 -11.44
CA VAL A 40 -1.60 -0.76 -10.25
C VAL A 40 -2.17 -1.47 -9.05
N MET A 41 -1.29 -1.84 -8.13
CA MET A 41 -1.61 -2.49 -6.87
C MET A 41 -0.71 -1.94 -5.78
N PHE A 42 -1.29 -1.60 -4.64
CA PHE A 42 -0.53 -1.32 -3.44
C PHE A 42 -0.31 -2.60 -2.65
N VAL A 43 0.83 -2.71 -1.98
CA VAL A 43 1.15 -3.85 -1.12
C VAL A 43 1.70 -3.34 0.20
N GLU A 44 1.10 -3.80 1.29
CA GLU A 44 1.60 -3.58 2.64
C GLU A 44 2.34 -4.84 3.09
N VAL A 45 3.60 -4.70 3.49
CA VAL A 45 4.46 -5.82 3.86
C VAL A 45 4.51 -5.93 5.38
N LYS A 46 4.31 -7.14 5.89
CA LYS A 46 4.35 -7.43 7.32
C LYS A 46 5.25 -8.60 7.60
N SER A 47 6.11 -8.49 8.62
CA SER A 47 6.80 -9.66 9.14
C SER A 47 5.81 -10.55 9.89
N GLU A 48 6.21 -11.79 10.18
CA GLU A 48 5.38 -12.78 10.87
C GLU A 48 4.74 -12.28 12.17
N ASN A 49 5.40 -11.36 12.88
CA ASN A 49 4.93 -10.82 14.16
C ASN A 49 4.29 -9.43 14.06
N ASP A 50 4.28 -8.82 12.87
CA ASP A 50 3.75 -7.47 12.71
C ASP A 50 2.23 -7.46 12.56
N ARG A 51 1.63 -6.40 13.10
CA ARG A 51 0.21 -6.10 12.92
C ARG A 51 0.07 -4.80 12.14
N LEU A 52 -1.09 -4.65 11.50
CA LEU A 52 -1.47 -3.38 10.89
C LEU A 52 -1.74 -2.33 11.96
N SER A 53 -1.13 -1.16 11.82
CA SER A 53 -1.55 0.03 12.58
C SER A 53 -2.91 0.50 12.11
N ASP A 54 -3.60 1.30 12.93
CA ASP A 54 -4.89 1.86 12.55
C ASP A 54 -4.79 2.83 11.36
N THR A 55 -3.65 3.52 11.23
CA THR A 55 -3.36 4.37 10.05
C THR A 55 -3.21 3.55 8.77
N GLN A 56 -2.57 2.38 8.83
CA GLN A 56 -2.45 1.47 7.69
C GLN A 56 -3.81 0.88 7.30
N ARG A 57 -4.62 0.47 8.28
CA ARG A 57 -5.99 -0.02 8.03
C ARG A 57 -6.86 1.05 7.35
N LEU A 58 -6.75 2.30 7.79
CA LEU A 58 -7.45 3.43 7.18
C LEU A 58 -7.05 3.57 5.70
N TRP A 59 -5.76 3.53 5.39
CA TRP A 59 -5.28 3.63 4.00
C TRP A 59 -5.72 2.47 3.13
N ILE A 60 -5.66 1.23 3.64
CA ILE A 60 -6.17 0.05 2.93
C ILE A 60 -7.67 0.23 2.63
N HIS A 61 -8.45 0.72 3.59
CA HIS A 61 -9.88 0.98 3.40
C HIS A 61 -10.14 2.06 2.34
N VAL A 62 -9.42 3.18 2.39
CA VAL A 62 -9.54 4.26 1.41
C VAL A 62 -9.20 3.77 0.00
N LEU A 63 -8.05 3.11 -0.16
CA LEU A 63 -7.58 2.63 -1.46
C LEU A 63 -8.55 1.58 -2.03
N SER A 64 -9.03 0.65 -1.20
CA SER A 64 -10.02 -0.34 -1.61
C SER A 64 -11.36 0.31 -1.99
N GLY A 65 -11.80 1.33 -1.24
CA GLY A 65 -13.00 2.12 -1.54
C GLY A 65 -12.89 2.93 -2.83
N ALA A 66 -11.67 3.35 -3.19
CA ALA A 66 -11.36 4.00 -4.46
C ALA A 66 -11.21 3.01 -5.65
N GLY A 67 -11.43 1.72 -5.43
CA GLY A 67 -11.29 0.68 -6.46
C GLY A 67 -9.84 0.32 -6.78
N VAL A 68 -8.88 0.74 -5.96
CA VAL A 68 -7.47 0.36 -6.09
C VAL A 68 -7.24 -0.97 -5.39
N ARG A 69 -6.57 -1.89 -6.07
CA ARG A 69 -6.20 -3.17 -5.47
C ARG A 69 -5.13 -2.96 -4.40
N VAL A 70 -5.36 -3.53 -3.22
CA VAL A 70 -4.39 -3.57 -2.13
C VAL A 70 -4.21 -5.01 -1.65
N GLU A 71 -2.98 -5.43 -1.41
CA GLU A 71 -2.64 -6.77 -0.90
C GLU A 71 -1.81 -6.68 0.38
N LEU A 72 -1.99 -7.65 1.28
CA LEU A 72 -1.14 -7.84 2.45
C LEU A 72 -0.11 -8.93 2.17
N CYS A 73 1.17 -8.58 2.24
CA CYS A 73 2.27 -9.51 1.99
C CYS A 73 2.95 -9.88 3.30
N ASN A 74 2.72 -11.11 3.77
CA ASN A 74 3.38 -11.63 4.96
C ASN A 74 4.75 -12.23 4.59
N ALA A 75 5.81 -11.56 5.02
CA ALA A 75 7.18 -12.02 4.85
C ALA A 75 7.59 -12.89 6.04
N VAL A 76 7.75 -14.19 5.78
CA VAL A 76 8.24 -15.16 6.77
C VAL A 76 9.73 -15.42 6.51
N ALA A 77 10.59 -15.05 7.47
CA ALA A 77 12.02 -15.33 7.38
C ALA A 77 12.26 -16.83 7.57
N ARG A 78 12.88 -17.49 6.60
CA ARG A 78 13.23 -18.92 6.69
C ARG A 78 14.64 -19.18 7.24
N GLU A 79 15.57 -18.25 7.04
CA GLU A 79 16.93 -18.31 7.59
C GLU A 79 17.37 -16.90 8.02
N VAL A 80 17.76 -16.74 9.28
CA VAL A 80 18.33 -15.49 9.80
C VAL A 80 19.83 -15.67 9.90
N ARG A 81 20.59 -15.08 8.97
CA ARG A 81 22.05 -14.99 9.10
C ARG A 81 22.37 -13.81 10.02
N VAL A 82 22.76 -14.10 11.25
CA VAL A 82 23.32 -13.08 12.14
C VAL A 82 24.68 -12.71 11.58
N ALA A 83 24.81 -11.50 11.05
CA ALA A 83 26.13 -10.96 10.73
C ALA A 83 26.88 -10.78 12.06
N GLY A 84 27.82 -11.69 12.33
CA GLY A 84 28.66 -11.64 13.52
C GLY A 84 29.41 -10.32 13.59
N SER A 85 29.36 -9.71 14.77
CA SER A 85 30.14 -8.53 15.20
C SER A 85 31.62 -8.84 15.33
#